data_AF-R7CK27-F1
#
_entry.id   AF-R7CK27-F1
#
_cell.length_a   1.000
_cell.length_b   1.000
_cell.length_c   1.000
_cell.angle_alpha   90.00
_cell.angle_beta   90.00
_cell.angle_gamma   90.00
#
_symmetry.space_group_name_H-M   'P 1'
#
loop_
_entity.id
_entity.type
_entity.pdbx_description
1 polymer ?
#
loop_
_entity_poly.entity_id
_entity_poly.type
_entity_poly.pdbx_seq_one_letter_code
_entity_poly.pdbx_strand_id
1 'polypeptide(L)'
;MTNSSTRNTSSPRNDTSSVEVVSSYYGSRTEIGNVREHNEDSLTVLPPLFAVADGMGGHEAGEVASEITINTLNDLAPQSADAEALARAVVAANLNVIKAPSQGVGREGMGTTLTAAILEKERLVIAQVGDSRAYLLHNGSLQQLTRDHSLMADMIEAGQLTEAEARVHPNRSVITRAIGSDPHMQPDLYELNVETGDRLLLCSDGICGMIEDHEIASIMRQAPSAQSCADQLVEAALAAGGFDNATAVVVDVEGFKAVREKKQARKSKALAIGVIVCLLAALACAVFAGYYYVNNSAYLIEQDGKVAVYRGLNEELFGIPLSNLEYTSGVEVDKLNPGVANRIKEGMAVGSLEEANNLITTYQQEIALQESNPSSNSAASDASNSSEANNAARNSGSNTSSDTNNAENAQNSNNSERGE
;
A
#
# COMPACT_ATOMS: atom_id res chain seq x y z
N MET A 1 -63.22 61.51 0.50
CA MET A 1 -63.17 60.52 1.59
C MET A 1 -62.60 59.24 0.98
N THR A 2 -61.26 59.13 0.91
CA THR A 2 -60.34 58.46 1.86
C THR A 2 -60.38 56.93 1.71
N ASN A 3 -59.29 56.16 1.61
CA ASN A 3 -57.86 56.40 1.40
C ASN A 3 -57.21 55.00 1.25
N SER A 4 -55.98 54.96 0.72
CA SER A 4 -54.97 53.91 0.94
C SER A 4 -55.01 52.62 0.10
N SER A 5 -54.07 52.52 -0.85
CA SER A 5 -53.50 51.24 -1.28
C SER A 5 -51.98 51.34 -1.22
N THR A 6 -51.40 50.46 -0.41
CA THR A 6 -50.00 50.30 -0.07
C THR A 6 -49.18 49.80 -1.27
N ARG A 7 -48.07 50.48 -1.57
CA ARG A 7 -47.03 49.99 -2.49
C ARG A 7 -46.22 48.91 -1.80
N ASN A 8 -46.34 47.66 -2.27
CA ASN A 8 -45.36 46.61 -2.01
C ASN A 8 -44.21 46.76 -3.01
N THR A 9 -43.02 47.10 -2.53
CA THR A 9 -41.77 47.05 -3.29
C THR A 9 -41.11 45.70 -3.01
N SER A 10 -41.31 44.73 -3.92
CA SER A 10 -40.56 43.48 -3.92
C SER A 10 -39.17 43.74 -4.49
N SER A 11 -38.14 43.72 -3.63
CA SER A 11 -36.74 43.67 -4.06
C SER A 11 -36.48 42.37 -4.84
N PRO A 12 -35.74 42.42 -5.96
CA PRO A 12 -35.36 41.21 -6.67
C PRO A 12 -34.32 40.45 -5.82
N ARG A 13 -34.61 39.18 -5.53
CA ARG A 13 -33.63 38.26 -4.94
C ARG A 13 -32.53 38.03 -5.97
N ASN A 14 -31.31 38.43 -5.63
CA ASN A 14 -30.09 38.05 -6.34
C ASN A 14 -29.94 36.53 -6.24
N ASP A 15 -30.37 35.83 -7.29
CA ASP A 15 -30.04 34.44 -7.53
C ASP A 15 -28.60 34.41 -8.05
N THR A 16 -27.65 34.48 -7.12
CA THR A 16 -26.24 34.20 -7.42
C THR A 16 -26.11 32.69 -7.42
N SER A 17 -26.51 32.07 -8.52
CA SER A 17 -25.99 30.75 -8.87
C SER A 17 -24.47 30.91 -8.98
N SER A 18 -23.77 30.47 -7.93
CA SER A 18 -22.33 30.27 -7.96
C SER A 18 -22.05 29.38 -9.15
N VAL A 19 -21.51 29.97 -10.22
CA VAL A 19 -20.89 29.22 -11.30
C VAL A 19 -19.79 28.42 -10.62
N GLU A 20 -19.99 27.12 -10.43
CA GLU A 20 -18.88 26.22 -10.19
C GLU A 20 -17.97 26.39 -11.40
N VAL A 21 -16.91 27.16 -11.22
CA VAL A 21 -15.79 27.16 -12.15
C VAL A 21 -15.25 25.73 -12.06
N VAL A 22 -15.73 24.87 -12.95
CA VAL A 22 -15.10 23.58 -13.19
C VAL A 22 -13.71 23.92 -13.72
N SER A 23 -12.76 24.03 -12.79
CA SER A 23 -11.35 24.12 -13.13
C SER A 23 -11.04 22.89 -13.96
N SER A 24 -10.76 23.08 -15.24
CA SER A 24 -10.22 21.99 -16.07
C SER A 24 -8.93 21.51 -15.42
N TYR A 25 -8.71 20.20 -15.38
CA TYR A 25 -7.46 19.60 -14.88
C TYR A 25 -6.30 19.80 -15.87
N TYR A 26 -6.54 20.47 -16.98
CA TYR A 26 -5.51 20.84 -17.94
C TYR A 26 -5.67 22.30 -18.34
N GLY A 27 -4.58 22.88 -18.83
CA GLY A 27 -4.53 24.20 -19.40
C GLY A 27 -3.47 24.30 -20.46
N SER A 28 -3.64 25.24 -21.39
CA SER A 28 -2.67 25.44 -22.46
C SER A 28 -2.64 26.88 -22.91
N ARG A 29 -1.48 27.32 -23.39
CA ARG A 29 -1.30 28.61 -24.03
C ARG A 29 -0.20 28.53 -25.08
N THR A 30 -0.40 29.22 -26.18
CA THR A 30 0.59 29.41 -27.24
C THR A 30 0.60 30.87 -27.66
N GLU A 31 1.78 31.43 -27.89
CA GLU A 31 1.98 32.83 -28.28
C GLU A 31 3.10 32.93 -29.32
N ILE A 32 2.98 33.90 -30.23
CA ILE A 32 3.97 34.15 -31.29
C ILE A 32 5.34 34.56 -30.72
N GLY A 33 5.35 35.20 -29.54
CA GLY A 33 6.55 35.89 -29.04
C GLY A 33 6.60 37.36 -29.45
N ASN A 34 7.72 38.02 -29.15
CA ASN A 34 7.95 39.43 -29.45
C ASN A 34 8.75 39.65 -30.75
N VAL A 35 9.39 38.61 -31.28
CA VAL A 35 10.34 38.72 -32.40
C VAL A 35 9.89 38.00 -33.66
N ARG A 36 9.19 36.86 -33.54
CA ARG A 36 8.70 36.08 -34.70
C ARG A 36 7.49 36.79 -35.34
N GLU A 37 7.32 36.62 -36.65
CA GLU A 37 6.17 37.18 -37.39
C GLU A 37 4.93 36.25 -37.35
N HIS A 38 5.18 34.94 -37.23
CA HIS A 38 4.17 33.89 -37.25
C HIS A 38 4.42 32.89 -36.12
N ASN A 39 3.38 32.13 -35.76
CA ASN A 39 3.49 31.02 -34.83
C ASN A 39 3.67 29.73 -35.62
N GLU A 40 4.83 29.09 -35.49
CA GLU A 40 5.12 27.77 -36.06
C GLU A 40 4.84 26.65 -35.04
N ASP A 41 4.54 26.97 -33.78
CA ASP A 41 4.12 25.99 -32.78
C ASP A 41 2.67 25.53 -33.00
N SER A 42 2.45 24.23 -32.78
CA SER A 42 1.13 23.60 -32.71
C SER A 42 0.99 22.77 -31.43
N LEU A 43 -0.23 22.65 -30.91
CA LEU A 43 -0.50 21.85 -29.71
C LEU A 43 -1.83 21.10 -29.81
N THR A 44 -1.97 20.04 -29.02
CA THR A 44 -3.27 19.38 -28.77
C THR A 44 -3.51 19.14 -27.30
N VAL A 45 -4.78 19.28 -26.91
CA VAL A 45 -5.29 19.06 -25.54
C VAL A 45 -6.60 18.29 -25.67
N LEU A 46 -6.49 17.01 -26.05
CA LEU A 46 -7.61 16.11 -26.30
C LEU A 46 -7.44 14.87 -25.42
N PRO A 47 -7.89 14.92 -24.15
CA PRO A 47 -7.70 13.81 -23.24
C PRO A 47 -8.11 12.44 -23.82
N PRO A 48 -7.27 11.41 -23.69
CA PRO A 48 -6.08 11.36 -22.83
C PRO A 48 -4.78 11.90 -23.46
N LEU A 49 -4.82 12.41 -24.69
CA LEU A 49 -3.68 12.91 -25.45
C LEU A 49 -3.40 14.41 -25.21
N PHE A 50 -2.13 14.72 -25.00
CA PHE A 50 -1.59 16.07 -24.92
C PHE A 50 -0.31 16.14 -25.75
N ALA A 51 -0.10 17.17 -26.56
CA ALA A 51 1.16 17.31 -27.28
C ALA A 51 1.50 18.76 -27.60
N VAL A 52 2.80 19.02 -27.76
CA VAL A 52 3.38 20.25 -28.30
C VAL A 52 4.31 19.86 -29.44
N ALA A 53 4.24 20.61 -30.53
CA ALA A 53 5.09 20.47 -31.70
C ALA A 53 5.61 21.85 -32.10
N ASP A 54 6.93 22.02 -32.10
CA ASP A 54 7.60 23.26 -32.47
C ASP A 54 8.04 23.16 -33.94
N GLY A 55 7.41 23.97 -34.80
CA GLY A 55 7.66 23.95 -36.24
C GLY A 55 8.99 24.63 -36.59
N MET A 56 9.79 23.97 -37.42
CA MET A 56 11.08 24.50 -37.85
C MET A 56 11.24 24.43 -39.36
N GLY A 57 11.93 25.42 -39.92
CA GLY A 57 12.17 25.49 -41.35
C GLY A 57 12.47 26.89 -41.88
N GLY A 58 12.29 27.94 -41.08
CA GLY A 58 12.47 29.31 -41.58
C GLY A 58 11.49 29.58 -42.72
N HIS A 59 11.96 29.92 -43.92
CA HIS A 59 11.06 30.09 -45.09
C HIS A 59 10.40 28.77 -45.57
N GLU A 60 10.64 27.64 -44.90
CA GLU A 60 10.25 26.28 -45.29
C GLU A 60 9.04 25.72 -44.53
N ALA A 61 8.04 26.55 -44.21
CA ALA A 61 6.71 26.11 -43.77
C ALA A 61 6.68 25.25 -42.47
N GLY A 62 7.35 25.72 -41.40
CA GLY A 62 7.37 25.02 -40.10
C GLY A 62 6.00 24.87 -39.47
N GLU A 63 5.13 25.87 -39.64
CA GLU A 63 3.74 25.87 -39.20
C GLU A 63 2.93 24.72 -39.83
N VAL A 64 3.23 24.39 -41.09
CA VAL A 64 2.56 23.30 -41.81
C VAL A 64 3.03 21.94 -41.27
N ALA A 65 4.31 21.81 -40.95
CA ALA A 65 4.86 20.57 -40.40
C ALA A 65 4.31 20.27 -38.99
N SER A 66 4.26 21.28 -38.12
CA SER A 66 3.70 21.14 -36.76
C SER A 66 2.20 20.84 -36.81
N GLU A 67 1.44 21.49 -37.69
CA GLU A 67 0.01 21.24 -37.88
C GLU A 67 -0.28 19.82 -38.38
N ILE A 68 0.43 19.34 -39.42
CA ILE A 68 0.30 17.97 -39.93
C ILE A 68 0.57 16.95 -38.83
N THR A 69 1.58 17.22 -38.00
CA THR A 69 2.00 16.33 -36.91
C THR A 69 0.91 16.20 -35.86
N ILE A 70 0.39 17.33 -35.37
CA ILE A 70 -0.68 17.36 -34.37
C ILE A 70 -1.97 16.73 -34.91
N ASN A 71 -2.37 17.06 -36.14
CA ASN A 71 -3.56 16.48 -36.76
C ASN A 71 -3.45 14.96 -36.93
N THR A 72 -2.27 14.47 -37.34
CA THR A 72 -2.03 13.03 -37.45
C THR A 72 -2.12 12.33 -36.10
N LEU A 73 -1.63 12.94 -35.02
CA LEU A 73 -1.77 12.39 -33.67
C LEU A 73 -3.23 12.38 -33.20
N ASN A 74 -3.99 13.44 -33.47
CA ASN A 74 -5.40 13.47 -33.11
C ASN A 74 -6.20 12.32 -33.74
N ASP A 75 -5.82 11.91 -34.96
CA ASP A 75 -6.46 10.82 -35.69
C ASP A 75 -5.97 9.41 -35.28
N LEU A 76 -4.68 9.27 -34.99
CA LEU A 76 -4.03 7.96 -34.88
C LEU A 76 -3.55 7.59 -33.47
N ALA A 77 -3.47 8.53 -32.54
CA ALA A 77 -3.00 8.25 -31.19
C ALA A 77 -3.95 7.28 -30.45
N PRO A 78 -3.41 6.37 -29.64
CA PRO A 78 -4.23 5.45 -28.87
C PRO A 78 -5.02 6.20 -27.79
N GLN A 79 -6.18 5.66 -27.42
CA GLN A 79 -7.03 6.16 -26.33
C GLN A 79 -6.65 5.58 -24.95
N SER A 80 -5.54 4.85 -24.89
CA SER A 80 -4.98 4.22 -23.68
C SER A 80 -3.48 4.47 -23.62
N ALA A 81 -2.91 4.34 -22.43
CA ALA A 81 -1.47 4.49 -22.20
C ALA A 81 -0.66 3.30 -22.79
N ASP A 82 -0.57 3.26 -24.12
CA ASP A 82 0.17 2.27 -24.93
C ASP A 82 1.31 2.97 -25.68
N ALA A 83 2.55 2.71 -25.24
CA ALA A 83 3.75 3.32 -25.77
C ALA A 83 4.04 2.91 -27.23
N GLU A 84 3.83 1.65 -27.59
CA GLU A 84 4.07 1.19 -28.95
C GLU A 84 3.04 1.76 -29.93
N ALA A 85 1.78 1.86 -29.51
CA ALA A 85 0.74 2.48 -30.32
C ALA A 85 0.99 3.98 -30.51
N LEU A 86 1.41 4.69 -29.47
CA LEU A 86 1.81 6.09 -29.59
C LEU A 86 3.00 6.24 -30.54
N ALA A 87 4.03 5.40 -30.43
CA ALA A 87 5.18 5.41 -31.33
C ALA A 87 4.78 5.23 -32.80
N ARG A 88 3.84 4.31 -33.10
CA ARG A 88 3.31 4.13 -34.46
C ARG A 88 2.61 5.37 -34.99
N ALA A 89 1.86 6.09 -34.15
CA ALA A 89 1.23 7.36 -34.52
C ALA A 89 2.27 8.44 -34.85
N VAL A 90 3.35 8.53 -34.06
CA VAL A 90 4.47 9.46 -34.33
C VAL A 90 5.21 9.11 -35.63
N VAL A 91 5.48 7.84 -35.89
CA VAL A 91 6.10 7.39 -37.15
C VAL A 91 5.19 7.71 -38.34
N ALA A 92 3.87 7.55 -38.20
CA ALA A 92 2.91 7.93 -39.23
C ALA A 92 2.93 9.45 -39.48
N ALA A 93 2.98 10.27 -38.42
CA ALA A 93 3.10 11.73 -38.53
C ALA A 93 4.36 12.13 -39.29
N ASN A 94 5.50 11.51 -38.97
CA ASN A 94 6.76 11.72 -39.70
C ASN A 94 6.66 11.42 -41.20
N LEU A 95 6.05 10.28 -41.55
CA LEU A 95 5.85 9.94 -42.96
C LEU A 95 4.85 10.88 -43.66
N ASN A 96 3.87 11.42 -42.96
CA ASN A 96 2.92 12.39 -43.50
C ASN A 96 3.60 13.73 -43.79
N VAL A 97 4.43 14.23 -42.87
CA VAL A 97 5.23 15.45 -43.08
C VAL A 97 6.18 15.28 -44.27
N ILE A 98 6.90 14.16 -44.38
CA ILE A 98 7.82 13.88 -45.50
C ILE A 98 7.09 13.86 -46.86
N LYS A 99 5.85 13.35 -46.91
CA LYS A 99 5.09 13.20 -48.16
C LYS A 99 4.34 14.46 -48.58
N ALA A 100 4.01 15.34 -47.63
CA ALA A 100 3.15 16.50 -47.87
C ALA A 100 3.66 17.44 -48.99
N PRO A 101 4.96 17.74 -49.14
CA PRO A 101 5.44 18.61 -50.22
C PRO A 101 5.14 18.05 -51.62
N SER A 102 5.23 16.72 -51.79
CA SER A 102 4.88 16.05 -53.05
C SER A 102 3.39 16.12 -53.39
N GLN A 103 2.55 16.47 -52.41
CA GLN A 103 1.11 16.66 -52.53
C GLN A 103 0.72 18.16 -52.64
N GLY A 104 1.71 19.06 -52.69
CA GLY A 104 1.50 20.50 -52.77
C GLY A 104 1.16 21.16 -51.43
N VAL A 105 1.43 20.49 -50.30
CA VAL A 105 1.23 21.02 -48.95
C VAL A 105 2.60 21.24 -48.29
N GLY A 106 2.89 22.46 -47.86
CA GLY A 106 4.18 22.82 -47.26
C GLY A 106 5.33 22.86 -48.29
N ARG A 107 6.57 22.64 -47.83
CA ARG A 107 7.78 22.71 -48.66
C ARG A 107 8.76 21.60 -48.32
N GLU A 108 9.66 21.28 -49.26
CA GLU A 108 10.72 20.30 -49.01
C GLU A 108 11.64 20.81 -47.88
N GLY A 109 11.96 19.93 -46.94
CA GLY A 109 12.80 20.27 -45.80
C GLY A 109 12.05 20.85 -44.59
N MET A 110 10.72 21.01 -44.66
CA MET A 110 9.93 21.36 -43.48
C MET A 110 10.05 20.28 -42.39
N GLY A 111 10.08 20.69 -41.13
CA GLY A 111 10.16 19.77 -40.02
C GLY A 111 9.55 20.34 -38.75
N THR A 112 9.46 19.51 -37.72
CA THR A 112 8.96 19.95 -36.41
C THR A 112 9.49 19.05 -35.29
N THR A 113 9.55 19.58 -34.08
CA THR A 113 9.69 18.75 -32.87
C THR A 113 8.35 18.13 -32.50
N LEU A 114 8.38 17.19 -31.56
CA LEU A 114 7.19 16.64 -30.96
C LEU A 114 7.50 16.17 -29.54
N THR A 115 6.75 16.68 -28.57
CA THR A 115 6.61 16.11 -27.24
C THR A 115 5.14 15.77 -27.05
N ALA A 116 4.80 14.47 -27.09
CA ALA A 116 3.45 13.97 -26.88
C ALA A 116 3.37 13.16 -25.59
N ALA A 117 2.26 13.28 -24.86
CA ALA A 117 1.97 12.54 -23.66
C ALA A 117 0.55 11.96 -23.70
N ILE A 118 0.41 10.72 -23.26
CA ILE A 118 -0.87 10.09 -22.96
C ILE A 118 -0.93 9.87 -21.46
N LEU A 119 -1.89 10.53 -20.82
CA LEU A 119 -2.19 10.36 -19.41
C LEU A 119 -3.48 9.56 -19.25
N GLU A 120 -3.35 8.29 -18.89
CA GLU A 120 -4.48 7.43 -18.57
C GLU A 120 -4.42 7.00 -17.10
N LYS A 121 -5.30 7.57 -16.28
CA LYS A 121 -5.33 7.34 -14.83
C LYS A 121 -4.01 7.74 -14.16
N GLU A 122 -3.25 6.76 -13.67
CA GLU A 122 -1.93 6.94 -13.04
C GLU A 122 -0.79 6.56 -14.01
N ARG A 123 -1.09 6.20 -15.27
CA ARG A 123 -0.09 5.82 -16.27
C ARG A 123 0.18 6.99 -17.20
N LEU A 124 1.44 7.38 -17.29
CA LEU A 124 1.94 8.40 -18.19
C LEU A 124 2.89 7.77 -19.20
N VAL A 125 2.60 7.97 -20.47
CA VAL A 125 3.43 7.55 -21.60
C VAL A 125 3.80 8.81 -22.38
N ILE A 126 5.09 9.01 -22.64
CA ILE A 126 5.60 10.15 -23.40
C ILE A 126 6.34 9.65 -24.63
N ALA A 127 6.12 10.31 -25.77
CA ALA A 127 6.91 10.15 -26.97
C ALA A 127 7.59 11.49 -27.32
N GLN A 128 8.91 11.43 -27.52
CA GLN A 128 9.76 12.60 -27.71
C GLN A 128 10.53 12.54 -29.03
N VAL A 129 10.52 13.65 -29.77
CA VAL A 129 11.35 13.92 -30.95
C VAL A 129 11.74 15.40 -30.98
N GLY A 130 13.01 15.73 -30.72
CA GLY A 130 13.50 17.10 -30.77
C GLY A 130 13.85 17.61 -29.39
N ASP A 131 13.83 18.92 -29.19
CA ASP A 131 14.26 19.64 -27.99
C ASP A 131 13.14 20.39 -27.26
N SER A 132 11.88 20.25 -27.70
CA SER A 132 10.72 20.44 -26.82
C SER A 132 10.84 19.52 -25.60
N ARG A 133 10.22 19.87 -24.46
CA ARG A 133 10.45 19.14 -23.20
C ARG A 133 9.18 18.76 -22.48
N ALA A 134 9.25 17.64 -21.75
CA ALA A 134 8.29 17.27 -20.72
C ALA A 134 8.92 17.38 -19.34
N TYR A 135 8.21 18.00 -18.39
CA TYR A 135 8.57 18.08 -16.98
C TYR A 135 7.46 17.51 -16.10
N LEU A 136 7.85 16.89 -14.98
CA LEU A 136 6.95 16.48 -13.92
C LEU A 136 7.28 17.24 -12.64
N LEU A 137 6.28 17.92 -12.08
CA LEU A 137 6.35 18.42 -10.72
C LEU A 137 5.73 17.37 -9.79
N HIS A 138 6.58 16.68 -9.02
CA HIS A 138 6.18 15.66 -8.05
C HIS A 138 6.63 16.08 -6.65
N ASN A 139 5.70 16.14 -5.69
CA ASN A 139 5.98 16.56 -4.31
C ASN A 139 6.79 17.86 -4.19
N GLY A 140 6.55 18.82 -5.10
CA GLY A 140 7.23 20.12 -5.13
C GLY A 140 8.61 20.14 -5.80
N SER A 141 9.13 19.00 -6.22
CA SER A 141 10.37 18.88 -7.01
C SER A 141 10.05 18.81 -8.49
N LEU A 142 10.70 19.63 -9.30
CA LEU A 142 10.60 19.57 -10.76
C LEU A 142 11.64 18.57 -11.28
N GLN A 143 11.23 17.72 -12.21
CA GLN A 143 12.10 16.79 -12.91
C GLN A 143 11.83 16.89 -14.41
N GLN A 144 12.88 17.10 -15.22
CA GLN A 144 12.81 16.92 -16.65
C GLN A 144 12.71 15.41 -16.97
N LEU A 145 11.69 15.02 -17.73
CA LEU A 145 11.45 13.62 -18.10
C LEU A 145 12.15 13.24 -19.40
N THR A 146 12.19 14.17 -20.36
CA THR A 146 12.69 13.93 -21.72
C THR A 146 14.15 14.34 -21.86
N ARG A 147 14.89 13.67 -22.74
CA ARG A 147 16.22 14.11 -23.21
C ARG A 147 16.05 14.89 -24.50
N ASP A 148 16.70 16.05 -24.60
CA ASP A 148 16.70 16.82 -25.84
C ASP A 148 17.47 16.06 -26.93
N HIS A 149 16.93 16.04 -28.14
CA HIS A 149 17.66 15.62 -29.34
C HIS A 149 18.36 16.82 -29.95
N SER A 150 19.37 17.35 -29.25
CA SER A 150 20.15 18.51 -29.67
C SER A 150 21.65 18.27 -29.59
N LEU A 151 22.41 19.01 -30.40
CA LEU A 151 23.87 18.95 -30.40
C LEU A 151 24.42 19.29 -29.01
N MET A 152 23.78 20.24 -28.31
CA MET A 152 24.21 20.64 -26.98
C MET A 152 24.02 19.52 -25.96
N ALA A 153 22.88 18.81 -25.99
CA ALA A 153 22.65 17.67 -25.12
C ALA A 153 23.69 16.55 -25.36
N ASP A 154 24.02 16.26 -26.63
CA ASP A 154 25.05 15.29 -26.98
C ASP A 154 26.45 15.70 -26.46
N MET A 155 26.80 16.98 -26.54
CA MET A 155 28.09 17.51 -26.04
C MET A 155 28.18 17.52 -24.51
N ILE A 156 27.07 17.83 -23.82
CA ILE A 156 26.99 17.77 -22.36
C ILE A 156 27.18 16.33 -21.88
N GLU A 157 26.49 15.38 -22.50
CA GLU A 157 26.60 13.95 -22.14
C GLU A 157 28.01 13.40 -22.39
N ALA A 158 28.68 13.88 -23.44
CA ALA A 158 30.09 13.56 -23.71
C ALA A 158 31.08 14.23 -22.75
N GLY A 159 30.62 15.04 -21.79
CA GLY A 159 31.46 15.80 -20.85
C GLY A 159 32.27 16.91 -21.50
N GLN A 160 31.89 17.34 -22.71
CA GLN A 160 32.60 18.38 -23.47
C GLN A 160 32.11 19.78 -23.15
N LEU A 161 30.91 19.90 -22.61
CA LEU A 161 30.24 21.17 -22.35
C LEU A 161 29.45 21.09 -21.04
N THR A 162 29.41 22.18 -20.30
CA THR A 162 28.49 22.31 -19.16
C THR A 162 27.14 22.85 -19.61
N GLU A 163 26.07 22.61 -18.83
CA GLU A 163 24.74 23.16 -19.12
C GLU A 163 24.74 24.70 -19.23
N ALA A 164 25.52 25.38 -18.39
CA ALA A 164 25.66 26.83 -18.42
C ALA A 164 26.30 27.33 -19.72
N GLU A 165 27.31 26.61 -20.23
CA GLU A 165 27.96 26.95 -21.51
C GLU A 165 27.05 26.64 -22.70
N ALA A 166 26.28 25.55 -22.64
CA ALA A 166 25.33 25.17 -23.68
C ALA A 166 24.26 26.24 -23.94
N ARG A 167 23.74 26.88 -22.87
CA ARG A 167 22.69 27.91 -22.99
C ARG A 167 23.09 29.13 -23.81
N VAL A 168 24.38 29.50 -23.79
CA VAL A 168 24.89 30.68 -24.52
C VAL A 168 25.66 30.29 -25.78
N HIS A 169 25.65 29.01 -26.14
CA HIS A 169 26.42 28.51 -27.27
C HIS A 169 25.84 29.02 -28.61
N PRO A 170 26.68 29.40 -29.60
CA PRO A 170 26.20 29.86 -30.90
C PRO A 170 25.31 28.84 -31.63
N ASN A 171 25.60 27.56 -31.44
CA ASN A 171 24.86 26.45 -32.06
C ASN A 171 23.81 25.83 -31.11
N ARG A 172 23.29 26.59 -30.14
CA ARG A 172 22.35 26.05 -29.15
C ARG A 172 21.03 25.53 -29.76
N SER A 173 20.63 26.10 -30.89
CA SER A 173 19.38 25.73 -31.61
C SER A 173 19.57 24.59 -32.63
N VAL A 174 20.73 23.91 -32.62
CA VAL A 174 20.97 22.79 -33.56
C VAL A 174 20.41 21.51 -32.97
N ILE A 175 19.33 21.02 -33.57
CA ILE A 175 18.73 19.72 -33.23
C ILE A 175 19.35 18.57 -34.03
N THR A 176 19.31 17.37 -33.47
CA THR A 176 19.82 16.14 -34.09
C THR A 176 18.71 15.20 -34.56
N ARG A 177 17.46 15.45 -34.16
CA ARG A 177 16.30 14.66 -34.60
C ARG A 177 15.03 15.51 -34.68
N ALA A 178 14.34 15.41 -35.81
CA ALA A 178 13.07 16.10 -36.06
C ALA A 178 12.09 15.17 -36.80
N ILE A 179 10.80 15.46 -36.68
CA ILE A 179 9.76 14.96 -37.58
C ILE A 179 9.95 15.64 -38.93
N GLY A 180 9.86 14.89 -40.03
CA GLY A 180 9.99 15.41 -41.39
C GLY A 180 11.36 15.20 -42.05
N SER A 181 12.40 14.89 -41.27
CA SER A 181 13.78 14.82 -41.78
C SER A 181 14.24 13.42 -42.23
N ASP A 182 13.97 12.38 -41.44
CA ASP A 182 14.38 11.00 -41.74
C ASP A 182 13.17 10.05 -41.73
N PRO A 183 12.86 9.34 -42.83
CA PRO A 183 11.74 8.40 -42.89
C PRO A 183 11.84 7.22 -41.91
N HIS A 184 13.01 6.92 -41.35
CA HIS A 184 13.22 5.83 -40.39
C HIS A 184 13.34 6.30 -38.94
N MET A 185 13.14 7.61 -38.69
CA MET A 185 13.15 8.19 -37.35
C MET A 185 12.23 7.41 -36.40
N GLN A 186 12.72 7.18 -35.18
CA GLN A 186 11.96 6.61 -34.07
C GLN A 186 11.90 7.59 -32.90
N PRO A 187 10.74 7.73 -32.23
CA PRO A 187 10.63 8.53 -31.02
C PRO A 187 11.28 7.84 -29.82
N ASP A 188 11.79 8.65 -28.90
CA ASP A 188 12.16 8.16 -27.57
C ASP A 188 10.88 8.02 -26.74
N LEU A 189 10.73 6.88 -26.05
CA LEU A 189 9.54 6.57 -25.26
C LEU A 189 9.88 6.53 -23.76
N TYR A 190 9.04 7.19 -22.97
CA TYR A 190 9.15 7.20 -21.50
C TYR A 190 7.84 6.71 -20.90
N GLU A 191 7.94 5.73 -20.00
CA GLU A 191 6.79 5.20 -19.26
C GLU A 191 7.01 5.36 -17.76
N LEU A 192 6.05 5.99 -17.09
CA LEU A 192 6.10 6.18 -15.64
C LEU A 192 4.70 6.14 -15.03
N ASN A 193 4.66 5.90 -13.72
CA ASN A 193 3.45 6.08 -12.94
C ASN A 193 3.47 7.48 -12.34
N VAL A 194 2.34 8.16 -12.37
CA VAL A 194 2.13 9.47 -11.74
C VAL A 194 1.15 9.35 -10.59
N GLU A 195 1.30 10.24 -9.61
CA GLU A 195 0.47 10.27 -8.42
C GLU A 195 -0.48 11.47 -8.41
N THR A 196 -1.53 11.37 -7.60
CA THR A 196 -2.45 12.48 -7.38
C THR A 196 -1.73 13.69 -6.80
N GLY A 197 -1.87 14.82 -7.49
CA GLY A 197 -1.21 16.08 -7.14
C GLY A 197 0.06 16.35 -7.94
N ASP A 198 0.48 15.40 -8.78
CA ASP A 198 1.52 15.67 -9.77
C ASP A 198 1.01 16.64 -10.84
N ARG A 199 1.92 17.41 -11.41
CA ARG A 199 1.64 18.32 -12.51
C ARG A 199 2.62 18.07 -13.64
N LEU A 200 2.10 17.70 -14.80
CA LEU A 200 2.85 17.54 -16.04
C LEU A 200 2.89 18.87 -16.79
N LEU A 201 4.04 19.21 -17.35
CA LEU A 201 4.24 20.30 -18.30
C LEU A 201 4.84 19.73 -19.59
N LEU A 202 4.24 20.04 -20.73
CA LEU A 202 4.86 19.91 -22.04
C LEU A 202 5.10 21.32 -22.58
N CYS A 203 6.29 21.62 -23.07
CA CYS A 203 6.59 22.95 -23.61
C CYS A 203 7.59 22.92 -24.78
N SER A 204 7.49 23.95 -25.64
CA SER A 204 8.46 24.24 -26.69
C SER A 204 9.74 24.89 -26.12
N ASP A 205 10.76 25.02 -26.95
CA ASP A 205 12.04 25.62 -26.57
C ASP A 205 11.89 27.12 -26.21
N GLY A 206 10.87 27.79 -26.73
CA GLY A 206 10.54 29.17 -26.36
C GLY A 206 10.11 29.34 -24.91
N ILE A 207 9.82 28.25 -24.18
CA ILE A 207 9.69 28.26 -22.72
C ILE A 207 11.03 27.85 -22.07
N CYS A 208 11.48 26.61 -22.27
CA CYS A 208 12.62 26.06 -21.52
C CYS A 208 13.99 26.65 -21.91
N GLY A 209 14.07 27.28 -23.08
CA GLY A 209 15.21 28.08 -23.53
C GLY A 209 15.19 29.53 -23.04
N MET A 210 14.01 30.07 -22.67
CA MET A 210 13.84 31.46 -22.24
C MET A 210 13.85 31.65 -20.72
N ILE A 211 13.29 30.70 -19.97
CA ILE A 211 13.25 30.71 -18.50
C ILE A 211 13.96 29.50 -17.91
N GLU A 212 14.57 29.67 -16.74
CA GLU A 212 15.32 28.59 -16.10
C GLU A 212 14.40 27.60 -15.36
N ASP A 213 14.87 26.37 -15.19
CA ASP A 213 14.15 25.29 -14.52
C ASP A 213 13.67 25.66 -13.11
N HIS A 214 14.44 26.47 -12.39
CA HIS A 214 14.06 26.93 -11.05
C HIS A 214 12.85 27.89 -11.07
N GLU A 215 12.74 28.70 -12.11
CA GLU A 215 11.60 29.60 -12.36
C GLU A 215 10.37 28.80 -12.79
N ILE A 216 10.54 27.85 -13.73
CA ILE A 216 9.50 26.89 -14.14
C ILE A 216 8.95 26.18 -12.90
N ALA A 217 9.83 25.64 -12.05
CA ALA A 217 9.44 24.95 -10.83
C ALA A 217 8.68 25.87 -9.86
N SER A 218 9.08 27.15 -9.77
CA SER A 218 8.40 28.14 -8.93
C SER A 218 6.99 28.43 -9.43
N ILE A 219 6.82 28.69 -10.72
CA ILE A 219 5.53 28.96 -11.36
C ILE A 219 4.61 27.74 -11.21
N MET A 220 5.11 26.54 -11.55
CA MET A 220 4.33 25.30 -11.44
C MET A 220 3.87 24.99 -10.02
N ARG A 221 4.64 25.36 -8.98
CA ARG A 221 4.24 25.20 -7.57
C ARG A 221 3.19 26.22 -7.11
N GLN A 222 3.26 27.45 -7.60
CA GLN A 222 2.45 28.56 -7.08
C GLN A 222 1.13 28.74 -7.83
N ALA A 223 1.09 28.36 -9.11
CA ALA A 223 -0.10 28.55 -9.93
C ALA A 223 -1.29 27.71 -9.42
N PRO A 224 -2.47 28.33 -9.21
CA PRO A 224 -3.61 27.67 -8.57
C PRO A 224 -4.32 26.65 -9.47
N SER A 225 -4.20 26.76 -10.79
CA SER A 225 -4.81 25.86 -11.77
C SER A 225 -3.87 25.60 -12.93
N ALA A 226 -4.07 24.50 -13.66
CA ALA A 226 -3.32 24.17 -14.86
C ALA A 226 -3.34 25.31 -15.91
N GLN A 227 -4.49 25.95 -16.15
CA GLN A 227 -4.57 27.09 -17.08
C GLN A 227 -3.77 28.30 -16.58
N SER A 228 -3.92 28.69 -15.31
CA SER A 228 -3.14 29.80 -14.77
C SER A 228 -1.63 29.52 -14.79
N CYS A 229 -1.23 28.25 -14.64
CA CYS A 229 0.15 27.83 -14.77
C CYS A 229 0.65 28.02 -16.21
N ALA A 230 -0.09 27.56 -17.21
CA ALA A 230 0.26 27.75 -18.62
C ALA A 230 0.36 29.25 -18.97
N ASP A 231 -0.58 30.06 -18.50
CA ASP A 231 -0.59 31.50 -18.71
C ASP A 231 0.67 32.17 -18.15
N GLN A 232 1.02 31.85 -16.89
CA GLN A 232 2.19 32.41 -16.20
C GLN A 232 3.52 31.95 -16.81
N LEU A 233 3.62 30.70 -17.28
CA LEU A 233 4.82 30.18 -17.94
C LEU A 233 5.10 30.95 -19.23
N VAL A 234 4.08 31.15 -20.06
CA VAL A 234 4.20 31.90 -21.31
C VAL A 234 4.48 33.38 -21.03
N GLU A 235 3.82 33.99 -20.05
CA GLU A 235 4.11 35.37 -19.64
C GLU A 235 5.55 35.56 -19.17
N ALA A 236 6.09 34.62 -18.39
CA ALA A 236 7.48 34.66 -17.95
C ALA A 236 8.45 34.57 -19.14
N ALA A 237 8.20 33.68 -20.10
CA ALA A 237 9.01 33.56 -21.31
C ALA A 237 8.96 34.84 -22.18
N LEU A 238 7.79 35.45 -22.35
CA LEU A 238 7.63 36.73 -23.05
C LEU A 238 8.38 37.86 -22.33
N ALA A 239 8.32 37.90 -21.00
CA ALA A 239 9.02 38.90 -20.18
C ALA A 239 10.55 38.73 -20.22
N ALA A 240 11.05 37.49 -20.37
CA ALA A 240 12.47 37.18 -20.53
C ALA A 240 13.04 37.57 -21.92
N GLY A 241 12.18 38.02 -22.84
CA GLY A 241 12.56 38.52 -24.16
C GLY A 241 11.59 38.10 -25.27
N GLY A 242 10.98 36.92 -25.15
CA GLY A 242 10.06 36.37 -26.15
C GLY A 242 10.70 36.26 -27.54
N PHE A 243 11.92 35.71 -27.63
CA PHE A 243 12.65 35.58 -28.89
C PHE A 243 12.09 34.50 -29.82
N ASP A 244 11.28 33.59 -29.27
CA ASP A 244 10.66 32.48 -29.98
C ASP A 244 9.15 32.37 -29.74
N ASN A 245 8.51 31.49 -30.51
CA ASN A 245 7.17 31.00 -30.22
C ASN A 245 7.16 30.28 -28.87
N ALA A 246 6.17 30.57 -28.03
CA ALA A 246 6.13 30.12 -26.66
C ALA A 246 4.86 29.31 -26.42
N THR A 247 5.01 27.99 -26.28
CA THR A 247 3.89 27.07 -26.11
C THR A 247 4.05 26.22 -24.86
N ALA A 248 2.98 26.15 -24.05
CA ALA A 248 2.91 25.34 -22.85
C ALA A 248 1.57 24.61 -22.76
N VAL A 249 1.62 23.32 -22.42
CA VAL A 249 0.48 22.48 -22.03
C VAL A 249 0.74 21.95 -20.63
N VAL A 250 -0.17 22.24 -19.70
CA VAL A 250 -0.08 21.83 -18.29
C VAL A 250 -1.22 20.88 -17.98
N VAL A 251 -0.94 19.78 -17.31
CA VAL A 251 -1.94 18.78 -16.90
C VAL A 251 -1.75 18.44 -15.42
N ASP A 252 -2.76 18.72 -14.62
CA ASP A 252 -2.91 18.29 -13.24
C ASP A 252 -3.35 16.83 -13.19
N VAL A 253 -2.58 15.99 -12.50
CA VAL A 253 -2.91 14.58 -12.30
C VAL A 253 -3.97 14.50 -11.20
N GLU A 254 -5.23 14.54 -11.63
CA GLU A 254 -6.37 14.36 -10.73
C GLU A 254 -6.46 12.92 -10.23
N GLY A 255 -6.60 12.81 -8.91
CA GLY A 255 -6.43 11.55 -8.24
C GLY A 255 -7.63 10.62 -8.30
N PHE A 256 -7.35 9.38 -8.68
CA PHE A 256 -8.09 8.22 -8.18
C PHE A 256 -7.75 7.88 -6.72
N LYS A 257 -7.08 8.78 -5.96
CA LYS A 257 -6.77 8.63 -4.51
C LYS A 257 -7.99 8.21 -3.71
N ALA A 258 -9.15 8.84 -3.95
CA ALA A 258 -10.40 8.48 -3.29
C ALA A 258 -10.84 7.02 -3.58
N VAL A 259 -10.50 6.47 -4.74
CA VAL A 259 -10.81 5.08 -5.12
C VAL A 259 -9.80 4.11 -4.47
N ARG A 260 -8.51 4.45 -4.42
CA ARG A 260 -7.45 3.67 -3.72
C ARG A 260 -7.71 3.61 -2.22
N GLU A 261 -7.99 4.74 -1.58
CA GLU A 261 -8.33 4.81 -0.15
C GLU A 261 -9.57 3.98 0.17
N LYS A 262 -10.64 4.07 -0.63
CA LYS A 262 -11.84 3.25 -0.45
C LYS A 262 -11.55 1.75 -0.63
N LYS A 263 -10.68 1.35 -1.55
CA LYS A 263 -10.34 -0.06 -1.82
C LYS A 263 -9.42 -0.64 -0.74
N GLN A 264 -8.42 0.11 -0.28
CA GLN A 264 -7.56 -0.27 0.85
C GLN A 264 -8.34 -0.30 2.17
N ALA A 265 -9.21 0.69 2.44
CA ALA A 265 -10.06 0.71 3.63
C ALA A 265 -11.06 -0.46 3.66
N ARG A 266 -11.58 -0.89 2.50
CA ARG A 266 -12.43 -2.10 2.42
C ARG A 266 -11.64 -3.38 2.71
N LYS A 267 -10.42 -3.51 2.18
CA LYS A 267 -9.55 -4.68 2.46
C LYS A 267 -9.13 -4.75 3.94
N SER A 268 -8.75 -3.63 4.55
CA SER A 268 -8.35 -3.60 5.96
C SER A 268 -9.52 -3.88 6.91
N LYS A 269 -10.72 -3.36 6.62
CA LYS A 269 -11.94 -3.69 7.37
C LYS A 269 -12.32 -5.16 7.23
N ALA A 270 -12.24 -5.74 6.03
CA ALA A 270 -12.52 -7.16 5.82
C ALA A 270 -11.54 -8.06 6.58
N LEU A 271 -10.24 -7.73 6.57
CA LEU A 271 -9.21 -8.45 7.34
C LEU A 271 -9.47 -8.36 8.85
N ALA A 272 -9.76 -7.16 9.37
CA ALA A 272 -10.04 -6.96 10.79
C ALA A 272 -11.29 -7.72 11.26
N ILE A 273 -12.37 -7.70 10.46
CA ILE A 273 -13.57 -8.50 10.73
C ILE A 273 -13.24 -10.00 10.72
N GLY A 274 -12.44 -10.46 9.76
CA GLY A 274 -11.99 -11.85 9.69
C GLY A 274 -11.23 -12.30 10.94
N VAL A 275 -10.33 -11.47 11.47
CA VAL A 275 -9.58 -11.74 12.71
C VAL A 275 -10.52 -11.80 13.92
N ILE A 276 -11.45 -10.85 14.05
CA ILE A 276 -12.43 -10.84 15.16
C ILE A 276 -13.30 -12.10 15.12
N VAL A 277 -13.79 -12.49 13.93
CA VAL A 277 -14.59 -13.71 13.78
C VAL A 277 -13.78 -14.96 14.14
N CYS A 278 -12.50 -15.03 13.75
CA CYS A 278 -11.63 -16.14 14.13
C CYS A 278 -11.40 -16.20 15.65
N LEU A 279 -11.20 -15.07 16.31
CA LEU A 279 -11.04 -15.01 17.77
C LEU A 279 -12.32 -15.44 18.50
N LEU A 280 -13.49 -14.99 18.03
CA LEU A 280 -14.77 -15.41 18.59
C LEU A 280 -15.04 -16.91 18.36
N ALA A 281 -14.69 -17.44 17.19
CA ALA A 281 -14.79 -18.86 16.91
C ALA A 281 -13.85 -19.69 17.80
N ALA A 282 -12.60 -19.24 17.99
CA ALA A 282 -11.65 -19.90 18.89
C ALA A 282 -12.14 -19.89 20.34
N LEU A 283 -12.69 -18.76 20.81
CA LEU A 283 -13.29 -18.65 22.14
C LEU A 283 -14.49 -19.60 22.29
N ALA A 284 -15.39 -19.63 21.30
CA ALA A 284 -16.54 -20.54 21.31
C ALA A 284 -16.10 -22.01 21.31
N CYS A 285 -15.08 -22.37 20.52
CA CYS A 285 -14.49 -23.72 20.54
C CYS A 285 -13.89 -24.06 21.91
N ALA A 286 -13.19 -23.12 22.56
CA ALA A 286 -12.63 -23.33 23.90
C ALA A 286 -13.72 -23.51 24.97
N VAL A 287 -14.76 -22.67 24.93
CA VAL A 287 -15.94 -22.79 25.83
C VAL A 287 -16.66 -24.12 25.60
N PHE A 288 -16.88 -24.50 24.34
CA PHE A 288 -17.52 -25.77 23.99
C PHE A 288 -16.69 -26.97 24.47
N ALA A 289 -15.37 -26.94 24.26
CA ALA A 289 -14.48 -27.99 24.74
C ALA A 289 -14.49 -28.10 26.27
N GLY A 290 -14.47 -26.96 26.99
CA GLY A 290 -14.59 -26.93 28.44
C GLY A 290 -15.93 -27.48 28.94
N TYR A 291 -17.04 -27.06 28.32
CA TYR A 291 -18.38 -27.57 28.66
C TYR A 291 -18.49 -29.08 28.43
N TYR A 292 -17.97 -29.57 27.29
CA TYR A 292 -17.96 -30.99 26.97
C TYR A 292 -17.16 -31.81 27.99
N TYR A 293 -16.00 -31.29 28.42
CA TYR A 293 -15.16 -31.94 29.42
C TYR A 293 -15.86 -32.05 30.78
N VAL A 294 -16.43 -30.94 31.28
CA VAL A 294 -17.16 -30.93 32.56
C VAL A 294 -18.33 -31.89 32.53
N ASN A 295 -19.12 -31.88 31.45
CA ASN A 295 -20.33 -32.71 31.37
C ASN A 295 -20.04 -34.23 31.29
N ASN A 296 -18.84 -34.62 30.82
CA ASN A 296 -18.43 -36.02 30.75
C ASN A 296 -17.65 -36.49 31.98
N SER A 297 -17.07 -35.58 32.77
CA SER A 297 -16.34 -35.91 34.01
C SER A 297 -17.27 -36.35 35.14
N ALA A 298 -16.76 -37.17 36.06
CA ALA A 298 -17.46 -37.56 37.27
C ALA A 298 -16.50 -37.58 38.47
N TYR A 299 -17.01 -37.50 39.68
CA TYR A 299 -16.21 -37.73 40.88
C TYR A 299 -17.01 -38.49 41.95
N LEU A 300 -16.28 -39.18 42.82
CA LEU A 300 -16.84 -39.85 44.00
C LEU A 300 -16.47 -39.09 45.26
N ILE A 301 -17.45 -38.83 46.11
CA ILE A 301 -17.24 -38.19 47.42
C ILE A 301 -18.04 -38.91 48.50
N GLU A 302 -17.59 -38.82 49.76
CA GLU A 302 -18.38 -39.31 50.89
C GLU A 302 -19.58 -38.39 51.15
N GLN A 303 -20.77 -38.98 51.22
CA GLN A 303 -21.96 -38.32 51.72
C GLN A 303 -22.73 -39.29 52.63
N ASP A 304 -22.99 -38.88 53.86
CA ASP A 304 -23.72 -39.67 54.87
C ASP A 304 -23.13 -41.09 55.10
N GLY A 305 -21.80 -41.21 55.10
CA GLY A 305 -21.08 -42.48 55.30
C GLY A 305 -21.07 -43.42 54.09
N LYS A 306 -21.62 -42.99 52.94
CA LYS A 306 -21.68 -43.77 51.70
C LYS A 306 -21.00 -43.04 50.54
N VAL A 307 -20.57 -43.81 49.54
CA VAL A 307 -19.96 -43.25 48.33
C VAL A 307 -21.05 -42.64 47.44
N ALA A 308 -21.01 -41.33 47.23
CA ALA A 308 -21.89 -40.59 46.31
C ALA A 308 -21.17 -40.30 44.99
N VAL A 309 -21.91 -40.39 43.88
CA VAL A 309 -21.41 -40.11 42.53
C VAL A 309 -21.98 -38.80 42.04
N TYR A 310 -21.09 -37.88 41.69
CA TYR A 310 -21.43 -36.61 41.07
C TYR A 310 -20.96 -36.59 39.62
N ARG A 311 -21.77 -36.03 38.72
CA ARG A 311 -21.38 -35.70 37.35
C ARG A 311 -20.89 -34.26 37.31
N GLY A 312 -19.66 -34.04 36.85
CA GLY A 312 -19.02 -32.73 36.81
C GLY A 312 -17.67 -32.68 37.53
N LEU A 313 -17.18 -31.46 37.76
CA LEU A 313 -15.97 -31.21 38.54
C LEU A 313 -16.32 -30.87 39.99
N ASN A 314 -15.51 -31.34 40.94
CA ASN A 314 -15.62 -31.01 42.37
C ASN A 314 -15.04 -29.60 42.66
N GLU A 315 -15.45 -28.61 41.87
CA GLU A 315 -14.97 -27.24 41.90
C GLU A 315 -16.14 -26.27 41.62
N GLU A 316 -16.00 -25.03 42.09
CA GLU A 316 -16.96 -23.96 41.83
C GLU A 316 -16.36 -22.93 40.88
N LEU A 317 -17.11 -22.57 39.83
CA LEU A 317 -16.70 -21.52 38.91
C LEU A 317 -17.68 -20.35 39.03
N PHE A 318 -17.17 -19.20 39.47
CA PHE A 318 -17.98 -18.00 39.77
C PHE A 318 -19.15 -18.25 40.74
N GLY A 319 -18.97 -19.14 41.73
CA GLY A 319 -19.99 -19.48 42.72
C GLY A 319 -21.13 -20.35 42.17
N ILE A 320 -20.98 -20.90 40.98
CA ILE A 320 -21.90 -21.89 40.41
C ILE A 320 -21.22 -23.26 40.53
N PRO A 321 -21.87 -24.24 41.19
CA PRO A 321 -21.31 -25.59 41.27
C PRO A 321 -21.26 -26.20 39.87
N LEU A 322 -20.07 -26.69 39.48
CA LEU A 322 -19.86 -27.36 38.18
C LEU A 322 -20.23 -28.85 38.22
N SER A 323 -21.02 -29.27 39.21
CA SER A 323 -21.42 -30.65 39.39
C SER A 323 -22.86 -30.79 39.84
N ASN A 324 -23.43 -31.95 39.53
CA ASN A 324 -24.76 -32.37 39.96
C ASN A 324 -24.65 -33.79 40.56
N LEU A 325 -25.36 -34.03 41.66
CA LEU A 325 -25.44 -35.35 42.26
C LEU A 325 -26.23 -36.27 41.31
N GLU A 326 -25.62 -37.38 40.90
CA GLU A 326 -26.30 -38.36 40.05
C GLU A 326 -27.03 -39.40 40.92
N TYR A 327 -26.32 -40.03 41.85
CA TYR A 327 -26.90 -40.94 42.85
C TYR A 327 -25.94 -41.25 44.01
N THR A 328 -26.49 -41.71 45.13
CA THR A 328 -25.72 -42.24 46.27
C THR A 328 -25.69 -43.77 46.19
N SER A 329 -24.50 -44.37 46.21
CA SER A 329 -24.35 -45.82 46.15
C SER A 329 -24.63 -46.47 47.51
N GLY A 330 -24.83 -47.79 47.51
CA GLY A 330 -24.95 -48.59 48.73
C GLY A 330 -23.63 -48.93 49.41
N VAL A 331 -22.50 -48.41 48.93
CA VAL A 331 -21.14 -48.73 49.42
C VAL A 331 -20.81 -47.84 50.61
N GLU A 332 -20.54 -48.45 51.77
CA GLU A 332 -20.12 -47.75 52.99
C GLU A 332 -18.62 -47.45 52.95
N VAL A 333 -18.26 -46.19 53.20
CA VAL A 333 -16.87 -45.72 53.08
C VAL A 333 -15.94 -46.38 54.12
N ASP A 334 -16.48 -46.73 55.29
CA ASP A 334 -15.73 -47.36 56.38
C ASP A 334 -15.37 -48.84 56.12
N LYS A 335 -16.02 -49.46 55.14
CA LYS A 335 -15.72 -50.84 54.68
C LYS A 335 -14.69 -50.89 53.56
N LEU A 336 -14.28 -49.73 53.03
CA LEU A 336 -13.28 -49.65 51.97
C LEU A 336 -11.86 -49.68 52.53
N ASN A 337 -10.90 -50.02 51.68
CA ASN A 337 -9.48 -49.92 52.03
C ASN A 337 -9.15 -48.48 52.52
N PRO A 338 -8.44 -48.29 53.65
CA PRO A 338 -8.12 -46.97 54.21
C PRO A 338 -7.53 -45.97 53.20
N GLY A 339 -6.75 -46.44 52.21
CA GLY A 339 -6.21 -45.58 51.15
C GLY A 339 -7.26 -45.09 50.14
N VAL A 340 -8.27 -45.92 49.85
CA VAL A 340 -9.39 -45.57 48.96
C VAL A 340 -10.39 -44.67 49.68
N ALA A 341 -10.70 -45.00 50.94
CA ALA A 341 -11.60 -44.21 51.78
C ALA A 341 -11.12 -42.76 51.93
N ASN A 342 -9.82 -42.55 52.18
CA ASN A 342 -9.25 -41.20 52.27
C ASN A 342 -9.33 -40.44 50.94
N ARG A 343 -9.11 -41.10 49.79
CA ARG A 343 -9.24 -40.47 48.47
C ARG A 343 -10.68 -40.12 48.12
N ILE A 344 -11.66 -40.90 48.57
CA ILE A 344 -13.08 -40.58 48.40
C ILE A 344 -13.49 -39.43 49.32
N LYS A 345 -12.95 -39.35 50.54
CA LYS A 345 -13.15 -38.20 51.45
C LYS A 345 -12.62 -36.88 50.87
N GLU A 346 -11.52 -36.93 50.12
CA GLU A 346 -10.94 -35.77 49.43
C GLU A 346 -11.62 -35.45 48.09
N GLY A 347 -12.51 -36.31 47.59
CA GLY A 347 -13.14 -36.20 46.27
C GLY A 347 -12.27 -36.84 45.18
N MET A 348 -12.59 -38.08 44.84
CA MET A 348 -11.85 -38.83 43.82
C MET A 348 -12.39 -38.49 42.43
N ALA A 349 -11.62 -37.75 41.63
CA ALA A 349 -11.96 -37.46 40.24
C ALA A 349 -11.83 -38.70 39.34
N VAL A 350 -12.75 -38.83 38.39
CA VAL A 350 -12.87 -39.95 37.44
C VAL A 350 -13.16 -39.42 36.04
N GLY A 351 -12.63 -40.08 35.00
CA GLY A 351 -12.72 -39.60 33.63
C GLY A 351 -14.13 -39.69 33.02
N SER A 352 -14.99 -40.56 33.55
CA SER A 352 -16.39 -40.67 33.12
C SER A 352 -17.32 -41.27 34.18
N LEU A 353 -18.63 -41.08 33.98
CA LEU A 353 -19.67 -41.72 34.79
C LEU A 353 -19.62 -43.25 34.70
N GLU A 354 -19.24 -43.80 33.54
CA GLU A 354 -19.11 -45.24 33.33
C GLU A 354 -17.97 -45.83 34.16
N GLU A 355 -16.83 -45.13 34.19
CA GLU A 355 -15.68 -45.51 35.01
C GLU A 355 -16.02 -45.44 36.51
N ALA A 356 -16.78 -44.43 36.96
CA ALA A 356 -17.26 -44.35 38.34
C ALA A 356 -18.17 -45.53 38.73
N ASN A 357 -19.08 -45.93 37.83
CA ASN A 357 -19.97 -47.09 38.05
C ASN A 357 -19.18 -48.42 38.11
N ASN A 358 -18.16 -48.57 37.27
CA ASN A 358 -17.28 -49.73 37.26
C ASN A 358 -16.46 -49.84 38.55
N LEU A 359 -15.95 -48.71 39.05
CA LEU A 359 -15.23 -48.64 40.33
C LEU A 359 -16.14 -49.02 41.51
N ILE A 360 -17.37 -48.50 41.54
CA ILE A 360 -18.35 -48.87 42.58
C ILE A 360 -18.65 -50.37 42.55
N THR A 361 -18.83 -50.95 41.36
CA THR A 361 -19.07 -52.39 41.20
C THR A 361 -17.88 -53.20 41.71
N THR A 362 -16.66 -52.75 41.43
CA THR A 362 -15.42 -53.37 41.92
C THR A 362 -15.36 -53.31 43.45
N TYR A 363 -15.64 -52.15 44.05
CA TYR A 363 -15.68 -51.99 45.50
C TYR A 363 -16.74 -52.87 46.17
N GLN A 364 -17.92 -53.03 45.56
CA GLN A 364 -18.94 -53.93 46.05
C GLN A 364 -18.48 -55.40 46.04
N GLN A 365 -17.77 -55.81 44.99
CA GLN A 365 -17.22 -57.17 44.89
C GLN A 365 -16.10 -57.40 45.91
N GLU A 366 -15.21 -56.44 46.13
CA GLU A 366 -14.14 -56.52 47.12
C GLU A 366 -14.69 -56.63 48.55
N ILE A 367 -15.71 -55.84 48.89
CA ILE A 367 -16.39 -55.92 50.19
C ILE A 367 -17.08 -57.28 50.36
N ALA A 368 -17.75 -57.80 49.33
CA ALA A 368 -18.39 -59.12 49.37
C ALA A 368 -17.38 -60.28 49.50
N LEU A 369 -16.20 -60.15 48.92
CA LEU A 369 -15.09 -61.11 49.06
C LEU A 369 -14.47 -61.09 50.46
N GLN A 370 -14.42 -59.93 51.12
CA GLN A 370 -14.00 -59.81 52.51
C GLN A 370 -15.05 -60.37 53.50
N GLU A 371 -16.34 -60.15 53.23
CA GLU A 371 -17.43 -60.67 54.08
C GLU A 371 -17.61 -62.21 53.95
N SER A 372 -17.20 -62.82 52.84
CA SER A 372 -17.29 -64.27 52.60
C SER A 372 -16.10 -65.09 53.12
N ASN A 373 -15.06 -64.45 53.67
CA ASN A 373 -13.86 -65.14 54.18
C ASN A 373 -13.53 -64.74 55.65
N PRO A 374 -14.34 -65.16 56.64
CA PRO A 374 -14.23 -64.68 58.02
C PRO A 374 -13.21 -65.48 58.88
N SER A 375 -12.04 -65.86 58.36
CA SER A 375 -11.04 -66.62 59.14
C SER A 375 -9.60 -66.51 58.63
N SER A 376 -8.92 -65.41 58.94
CA SER A 376 -7.49 -65.45 59.30
C SER A 376 -7.10 -64.23 60.12
N ASN A 377 -7.66 -64.13 61.33
CA ASN A 377 -7.09 -63.32 62.39
C ASN A 377 -7.20 -64.10 63.71
N SER A 378 -6.13 -64.85 64.03
CA SER A 378 -5.65 -65.24 65.37
C SER A 378 -5.02 -66.65 65.39
N ALA A 379 -3.72 -66.73 65.10
CA ALA A 379 -2.82 -67.71 65.71
C ALA A 379 -1.36 -67.39 65.33
N ALA A 380 -0.68 -66.60 66.16
CA ALA A 380 0.73 -66.78 66.55
C ALA A 380 1.21 -65.54 67.34
N SER A 381 0.93 -65.55 68.64
CA SER A 381 1.77 -64.87 69.62
C SER A 381 2.75 -65.88 70.21
N ASP A 382 3.98 -65.41 70.39
CA ASP A 382 5.04 -65.90 71.31
C ASP A 382 5.99 -67.02 70.87
N ALA A 383 7.24 -66.62 70.56
CA ALA A 383 8.49 -67.22 71.07
C ALA A 383 9.73 -66.38 70.66
N SER A 384 10.11 -65.45 71.55
CA SER A 384 11.47 -65.25 72.07
C SER A 384 12.73 -65.32 71.16
N ASN A 385 13.36 -64.14 71.02
CA ASN A 385 14.67 -63.78 71.58
C ASN A 385 15.98 -64.11 70.80
N SER A 386 16.70 -63.06 70.37
CA SER A 386 18.13 -62.83 70.69
C SER A 386 18.63 -61.46 70.15
N SER A 387 19.16 -60.65 71.08
CA SER A 387 20.35 -59.76 71.02
C SER A 387 20.65 -58.97 69.73
N GLU A 388 21.01 -57.68 69.73
CA GLU A 388 21.88 -56.98 70.69
C GLU A 388 21.87 -55.45 70.43
N ALA A 389 22.01 -54.71 71.53
CA ALA A 389 22.63 -53.39 71.74
C ALA A 389 23.19 -52.62 70.50
N ASN A 390 23.09 -51.29 70.39
CA ASN A 390 23.47 -50.36 71.43
C ASN A 390 23.03 -48.91 71.16
N ASN A 391 23.00 -48.20 72.27
CA ASN A 391 22.43 -46.89 72.54
C ASN A 391 23.33 -45.72 72.07
N ALA A 392 22.69 -44.54 72.02
CA ALA A 392 23.28 -43.21 72.23
C ALA A 392 24.25 -42.67 71.14
N ALA A 393 24.28 -41.38 70.82
CA ALA A 393 23.52 -40.20 71.20
C ALA A 393 24.14 -39.02 70.42
N ARG A 394 23.32 -37.99 70.16
CA ARG A 394 23.65 -36.54 70.21
C ARG A 394 24.81 -36.05 69.30
N ASN A 395 24.81 -34.88 68.71
CA ASN A 395 24.20 -33.63 69.09
C ASN A 395 24.42 -32.62 67.95
N SER A 396 23.58 -31.59 67.95
CA SER A 396 23.97 -30.19 67.75
C SER A 396 24.58 -29.76 66.40
N GLY A 397 23.85 -28.83 65.77
CA GLY A 397 24.35 -27.45 65.81
C GLY A 397 25.07 -26.95 64.58
N SER A 398 24.26 -26.31 63.73
CA SER A 398 24.48 -24.95 63.24
C SER A 398 25.75 -24.60 62.45
N ASN A 399 25.43 -24.09 61.26
CA ASN A 399 25.83 -22.77 60.78
C ASN A 399 27.05 -22.63 59.87
N THR A 400 26.73 -21.87 58.81
CA THR A 400 27.49 -20.79 58.20
C THR A 400 28.56 -21.12 57.17
N SER A 401 28.13 -20.90 55.92
CA SER A 401 28.58 -19.78 55.08
C SER A 401 29.76 -20.00 54.13
N SER A 402 29.48 -19.47 52.93
CA SER A 402 30.34 -18.57 52.14
C SER A 402 31.59 -19.19 51.49
N ASP A 403 31.52 -19.28 50.16
CA ASP A 403 32.09 -18.26 49.26
C ASP A 403 32.86 -18.82 48.05
N THR A 404 32.41 -18.34 46.89
CA THR A 404 33.20 -17.77 45.78
C THR A 404 33.87 -18.63 44.70
N ASN A 405 33.48 -18.27 43.47
CA ASN A 405 34.30 -17.89 42.30
C ASN A 405 35.14 -18.95 41.56
N ASN A 406 34.79 -19.20 40.28
CA ASN A 406 35.39 -18.59 39.07
C ASN A 406 34.83 -19.33 37.84
N ALA A 407 34.16 -18.68 36.88
CA ALA A 407 34.65 -17.77 35.84
C ALA A 407 35.17 -18.48 34.57
N GLU A 408 34.46 -18.19 33.47
CA GLU A 408 34.90 -17.99 32.08
C GLU A 408 35.56 -19.15 31.30
N ASN A 409 34.95 -19.52 30.16
CA ASN A 409 35.58 -19.19 28.87
C ASN A 409 34.57 -19.14 27.72
N ALA A 410 34.72 -18.11 26.89
CA ALA A 410 33.98 -17.85 25.67
C ALA A 410 34.88 -18.09 24.44
N GLN A 411 34.26 -17.98 23.27
CA GLN A 411 34.84 -17.85 21.92
C GLN A 411 35.17 -19.14 21.17
N ASN A 412 34.38 -19.40 20.12
CA ASN A 412 34.99 -19.59 18.81
C ASN A 412 34.07 -19.07 17.70
N SER A 413 34.52 -17.99 17.06
CA SER A 413 34.05 -17.45 15.80
C SER A 413 35.27 -17.35 14.90
N ASN A 414 35.24 -18.01 13.74
CA ASN A 414 36.15 -17.79 12.61
C ASN A 414 35.26 -17.81 11.35
N ASN A 415 35.16 -16.71 10.59
CA ASN A 415 36.07 -16.27 9.51
C ASN A 415 36.01 -17.23 8.30
N SER A 416 35.98 -16.81 7.03
CA SER A 416 36.15 -15.48 6.40
C SER A 416 36.14 -15.67 4.87
N GLU A 417 35.75 -14.62 4.13
CA GLU A 417 36.36 -14.16 2.85
C GLU A 417 36.18 -15.04 1.57
N ARG A 418 36.08 -14.52 0.32
CA ARG A 418 36.27 -13.19 -0.29
C ARG A 418 35.87 -13.23 -1.79
N GLY A 419 35.67 -12.03 -2.37
CA GLY A 419 36.00 -11.67 -3.77
C GLY A 419 34.81 -11.75 -4.74
N GLU A 420 34.49 -10.76 -5.58
CA GLU A 420 35.11 -9.48 -6.00
C GLU A 420 34.00 -8.46 -6.29
#